data_AF-A0A923DBJ9-F1
#
_entry.id   AF-A0A923DBJ9-F1
#
_cell.length_a   1.000
_cell.length_b   1.000
_cell.length_c   1.000
_cell.angle_alpha   90.00
_cell.angle_beta   90.00
_cell.angle_gamma   90.00
#
_symmetry.space_group_name_H-M   'P 1'
#
loop_
_entity.id
_entity.type
_entity.pdbx_description
1 polymer ?
#
loop_
_entity_poly.entity_id
_entity_poly.type
_entity_poly.pdbx_seq_one_letter_code
_entity_poly.pdbx_strand_id
1 'polypeptide(L)'
;MKDHLIKLGYKITTDSQFQNKRMGITPELHQQLETLGYECQDKKNKKIVDKLTHLIIQHPTVPILKNYLVVAYNTLGNYKKAIEVNDWLVSEHPDYLFAKINQANILIDNGDFGKVPEVLGEAMEIKLLYPERDLFHLSEVTNYYKVVIRYFAGIENQELAENRLKILKQIDPDSDITIQAERFLFPLRLKNAGNRWEEESRQRITPIVQKELPGTSENTAPKFNHTEIENLYHYGLKIPRHLLREIIDLPRATLIEDLEKVINDSVIRYSYFHELKYSEETHNLLLHAILLLNEIKAEECLPIILSFLSFDRDILNFWLGDHITATIWQCLYGLGKNNPNILKQFVLTPGIDTFSKSAATDALCQIVLHCPEKRDEVITVFAEVFTVFSQASIDDNLIDSEFLGLAIGDVIDCQLPELLPIIETLYEKGYVALGINGDFDAVENYLNTLPKYSHKRKIHTIFELYDDILNTWSGYKKDNDNYSYQPPKTSVPVISEKIGRNDDCPCGSGKKYKKCCMR
;
A
#
# COMPACT_ATOMS: atom_id res chain seq x y z
N MET A 1 -9.23 -17.20 -19.84
CA MET A 1 -9.28 -18.02 -18.61
C MET A 1 -10.01 -19.31 -18.92
N LYS A 2 -9.28 -20.43 -18.96
CA LYS A 2 -9.92 -21.76 -18.92
C LYS A 2 -10.13 -22.06 -17.44
N ASP A 3 -11.36 -21.97 -16.97
CA ASP A 3 -11.70 -22.28 -15.58
C ASP A 3 -11.38 -23.75 -15.29
N HIS A 4 -10.33 -23.97 -14.50
CA HIS A 4 -10.11 -25.24 -13.82
C HIS A 4 -11.18 -25.38 -12.73
N LEU A 5 -12.37 -25.82 -13.12
CA LEU A 5 -13.40 -26.28 -12.18
C LEU A 5 -12.80 -27.40 -11.33
N ILE A 6 -12.77 -27.21 -10.01
CA ILE A 6 -12.33 -28.27 -9.08
C ILE A 6 -13.30 -29.44 -9.22
N LYS A 7 -12.81 -30.60 -9.65
CA LYS A 7 -13.61 -31.83 -9.67
C LYS A 7 -13.74 -32.35 -8.24
N LEU A 8 -14.86 -32.06 -7.59
CA LEU A 8 -15.11 -32.40 -6.19
C LEU A 8 -15.35 -33.92 -5.93
N GLY A 9 -15.51 -34.73 -6.97
CA GLY A 9 -15.77 -36.18 -6.82
C GLY A 9 -17.17 -36.52 -6.32
N TYR A 10 -18.05 -35.53 -6.18
CA TYR A 10 -19.48 -35.67 -5.85
C TYR A 10 -20.31 -34.57 -6.54
N LYS A 11 -21.64 -34.72 -6.52
CA LYS A 11 -22.61 -33.77 -7.08
C LYS A 11 -23.21 -32.89 -5.97
N ILE A 12 -23.54 -31.66 -6.33
CA ILE A 12 -24.21 -30.69 -5.45
C ILE A 12 -25.60 -30.39 -6.01
N THR A 13 -26.62 -30.38 -5.14
CA THR A 13 -28.00 -30.00 -5.48
C THR A 13 -28.49 -28.87 -4.59
N THR A 14 -29.35 -28.00 -5.14
CA THR A 14 -30.12 -26.99 -4.40
C THR A 14 -31.58 -27.42 -4.17
N ASP A 15 -31.93 -28.65 -4.55
CA ASP A 15 -33.28 -29.19 -4.38
C ASP A 15 -33.60 -29.43 -2.90
N SER A 16 -34.55 -28.64 -2.37
CA SER A 16 -35.04 -28.79 -1.01
C SER A 16 -35.78 -30.11 -0.78
N GLN A 17 -36.40 -30.69 -1.82
CA GLN A 17 -37.13 -31.96 -1.71
C GLN A 17 -36.21 -33.14 -1.47
N PHE A 18 -35.01 -33.12 -2.07
CA PHE A 18 -33.95 -34.08 -1.77
C PHE A 18 -33.61 -34.10 -0.27
N GLN A 19 -33.43 -32.93 0.35
CA GLN A 19 -33.16 -32.82 1.79
C GLN A 19 -34.37 -33.22 2.62
N ASN A 20 -35.56 -32.75 2.27
CA ASN A 20 -36.79 -33.06 3.00
C ASN A 20 -37.04 -34.56 3.08
N LYS A 21 -36.93 -35.28 1.95
CA LYS A 21 -37.12 -36.73 1.91
C LYS A 21 -36.11 -37.46 2.78
N ARG A 22 -34.84 -37.02 2.75
CA ARG A 22 -33.77 -37.63 3.55
C ARG A 22 -33.96 -37.42 5.04
N MET A 23 -34.51 -36.27 5.44
CA MET A 23 -34.74 -35.92 6.84
C MET A 23 -36.14 -36.31 7.37
N GLY A 24 -36.98 -36.95 6.55
CA GLY A 24 -38.35 -37.33 6.92
C GLY A 24 -39.28 -36.12 7.14
N ILE A 25 -39.04 -35.00 6.44
CA ILE A 25 -39.81 -33.76 6.56
C ILE A 25 -41.04 -33.86 5.66
N THR A 26 -42.24 -33.67 6.25
CA THR A 26 -43.50 -33.60 5.49
C THR A 26 -43.65 -32.23 4.82
N PRO A 27 -44.47 -32.10 3.75
CA PRO A 27 -44.72 -30.80 3.11
C PRO A 27 -45.22 -29.71 4.08
N GLU A 28 -46.07 -30.08 5.04
CA GLU A 28 -46.62 -29.17 6.05
C GLU A 28 -45.54 -28.68 7.03
N LEU A 29 -44.59 -29.55 7.37
CA LEU A 29 -43.46 -29.18 8.21
C LEU A 29 -42.44 -28.34 7.44
N HIS A 30 -42.21 -28.64 6.16
CA HIS A 30 -41.28 -27.90 5.31
C HIS A 30 -41.63 -26.41 5.25
N GLN A 31 -42.89 -26.07 5.05
CA GLN A 31 -43.34 -24.67 5.04
C GLN A 31 -43.07 -23.95 6.37
N GLN A 32 -43.19 -24.65 7.50
CA GLN A 32 -42.87 -24.08 8.81
C GLN A 32 -41.36 -23.88 8.99
N LEU A 33 -40.53 -24.79 8.46
CA LEU A 33 -39.07 -24.71 8.59
C LEU A 33 -38.47 -23.46 7.95
N GLU A 34 -39.01 -23.00 6.82
CA GLU A 34 -38.56 -21.76 6.16
C GLU A 34 -38.65 -20.56 7.11
N THR A 35 -39.77 -20.42 7.82
CA THR A 35 -39.95 -19.34 8.82
C THR A 35 -39.13 -19.57 10.09
N LEU A 36 -39.02 -20.82 10.54
CA LEU A 36 -38.29 -21.16 11.76
C LEU A 36 -36.80 -20.83 11.64
N GLY A 37 -36.20 -20.99 10.46
CA GLY A 37 -34.79 -20.66 10.24
C GLY A 37 -34.45 -19.21 10.57
N TYR A 38 -35.34 -18.27 10.25
CA TYR A 38 -35.20 -16.85 10.61
C TYR A 38 -35.56 -16.58 12.07
N GLU A 39 -36.66 -17.16 12.56
CA GLU A 39 -37.10 -16.98 13.95
C GLU A 39 -36.06 -17.42 14.98
N CYS A 40 -35.28 -18.47 14.68
CA CYS A 40 -34.23 -18.97 15.58
C CYS A 40 -33.04 -18.03 15.72
N GLN A 41 -32.86 -17.08 14.80
CA GLN A 41 -31.76 -16.11 14.80
C GLN A 41 -32.18 -14.77 15.44
N ASP A 42 -33.45 -14.59 15.78
CA ASP A 42 -33.94 -13.39 16.46
C ASP A 42 -33.72 -13.48 17.98
N LYS A 43 -32.75 -12.69 18.47
CA LYS A 43 -32.44 -12.56 19.90
C LYS A 43 -33.62 -12.10 20.77
N LYS A 44 -34.66 -11.50 20.18
CA LYS A 44 -35.86 -11.04 20.90
C LYS A 44 -36.93 -12.12 21.02
N ASN A 45 -36.88 -13.17 20.19
CA ASN A 45 -37.90 -14.21 20.15
C ASN A 45 -37.69 -15.28 21.23
N LYS A 46 -37.98 -14.96 22.49
CA LYS A 46 -37.82 -15.91 23.61
C LYS A 46 -38.77 -17.13 23.54
N LYS A 47 -39.87 -17.03 22.79
CA LYS A 47 -40.88 -18.09 22.66
C LYS A 47 -40.50 -19.17 21.65
N ILE A 48 -39.44 -18.97 20.88
CA ILE A 48 -39.00 -19.93 19.85
C ILE A 48 -38.65 -21.29 20.44
N VAL A 49 -38.09 -21.31 21.66
CA VAL A 49 -37.73 -22.54 22.38
C VAL A 49 -38.95 -23.41 22.66
N ASP A 50 -40.05 -22.82 23.12
CA ASP A 50 -41.29 -23.55 23.40
C ASP A 50 -41.91 -24.09 22.11
N LYS A 51 -41.93 -23.28 21.05
CA LYS A 51 -42.42 -23.68 19.71
C LYS A 51 -41.63 -24.86 19.14
N LEU A 52 -40.30 -24.79 19.19
CA LEU A 52 -39.43 -25.87 18.73
C LEU A 52 -39.58 -27.14 19.58
N THR A 53 -39.67 -27.01 20.91
CA THR A 53 -39.88 -28.16 21.81
C THR A 53 -41.19 -28.88 21.48
N HIS A 54 -42.27 -28.15 21.22
CA HIS A 54 -43.55 -28.74 20.82
C HIS A 54 -43.44 -29.49 19.47
N LEU A 55 -42.80 -28.87 18.47
CA LEU A 55 -42.58 -29.49 17.17
C LEU A 55 -41.70 -30.74 17.25
N ILE A 56 -40.68 -30.74 18.11
CA ILE A 56 -39.82 -31.93 18.31
C ILE A 56 -40.63 -33.09 18.93
N ILE A 57 -41.57 -32.81 19.83
CA ILE A 57 -42.47 -33.86 20.38
C ILE A 57 -43.36 -34.45 19.28
N GLN A 58 -43.85 -33.63 18.35
CA GLN A 58 -44.70 -34.08 17.23
C GLN A 58 -43.91 -34.80 16.14
N HIS A 59 -42.64 -34.42 15.93
CA HIS A 59 -41.77 -34.93 14.87
C HIS A 59 -40.41 -35.37 15.43
N PRO A 60 -40.36 -36.39 16.32
CA PRO A 60 -39.15 -36.72 17.09
C PRO A 60 -37.98 -37.21 16.23
N THR A 61 -38.26 -37.74 15.04
CA THR A 61 -37.25 -38.27 14.11
C THR A 61 -36.63 -37.20 13.20
N VAL A 62 -37.09 -35.95 13.24
CA VAL A 62 -36.64 -34.88 12.34
C VAL A 62 -35.47 -34.10 12.96
N PRO A 63 -34.21 -34.32 12.54
CA PRO A 63 -33.03 -33.79 13.24
C PRO A 63 -32.91 -32.26 13.14
N ILE A 64 -33.40 -31.64 12.06
CA ILE A 64 -33.27 -30.19 11.84
C ILE A 64 -34.00 -29.37 12.91
N LEU A 65 -35.07 -29.90 13.50
CA LEU A 65 -35.79 -29.21 14.59
C LEU A 65 -34.93 -29.10 15.86
N LYS A 66 -34.21 -30.17 16.21
CA LYS A 66 -33.24 -30.15 17.33
C LYS A 66 -32.07 -29.22 17.01
N ASN A 67 -31.59 -29.22 15.76
CA ASN A 67 -30.56 -28.27 15.32
C ASN A 67 -31.01 -26.81 15.44
N TYR A 68 -32.24 -26.49 15.06
CA TYR A 68 -32.83 -25.17 15.27
C TYR A 68 -32.95 -24.83 16.76
N LEU A 69 -33.21 -25.81 17.62
CA LEU A 69 -33.19 -25.61 19.07
C LEU A 69 -31.78 -25.29 19.59
N VAL A 70 -30.74 -25.94 19.05
CA VAL A 70 -29.32 -25.57 19.33
C VAL A 70 -29.06 -24.12 18.91
N VAL A 71 -29.43 -23.73 17.68
CA VAL A 71 -29.24 -22.37 17.16
C VAL A 71 -29.99 -21.34 18.01
N ALA A 72 -31.23 -21.62 18.40
CA ALA A 72 -32.03 -20.75 19.25
C ALA A 72 -31.39 -20.55 20.63
N TYR A 73 -30.94 -21.63 21.29
CA TYR A 73 -30.25 -21.50 22.57
C TYR A 73 -28.95 -20.71 22.46
N ASN A 74 -28.15 -20.93 21.42
CA ASN A 74 -26.94 -20.14 21.16
C ASN A 74 -27.27 -18.65 20.95
N THR A 75 -28.27 -18.35 20.13
CA THR A 75 -28.71 -16.98 19.84
C THR A 75 -29.18 -16.24 21.10
N LEU A 76 -29.85 -16.96 22.01
CA LEU A 76 -30.31 -16.46 23.30
C LEU A 76 -29.22 -16.45 24.39
N GLY A 77 -27.98 -16.85 24.06
CA GLY A 77 -26.85 -16.87 24.99
C GLY A 77 -26.85 -18.02 25.99
N ASN A 78 -27.66 -19.06 25.78
CA ASN A 78 -27.71 -20.24 26.64
C ASN A 78 -26.85 -21.38 26.10
N TYR A 79 -25.53 -21.17 26.12
CA TYR A 79 -24.56 -22.08 25.50
C TYR A 79 -24.57 -23.49 26.12
N LYS A 80 -24.75 -23.60 27.44
CA LYS A 80 -24.81 -24.91 28.12
C LYS A 80 -25.96 -25.77 27.58
N LYS A 81 -27.16 -25.18 27.46
CA LYS A 81 -28.30 -25.91 26.88
C LYS A 81 -28.10 -26.21 25.39
N ALA A 82 -27.47 -25.32 24.65
CA ALA A 82 -27.15 -25.58 23.24
C ALA A 82 -26.24 -26.81 23.09
N ILE A 83 -25.23 -26.96 23.96
CA ILE A 83 -24.35 -28.14 24.02
C ILE A 83 -25.17 -29.38 24.39
N GLU A 84 -25.97 -29.35 25.47
CA GLU A 84 -26.80 -30.48 25.91
C GLU A 84 -27.75 -30.98 24.80
N VAL A 85 -28.40 -30.05 24.08
CA VAL A 85 -29.28 -30.40 22.96
C VAL A 85 -28.49 -30.95 21.76
N ASN A 86 -27.27 -30.45 21.53
CA ASN A 86 -26.44 -30.96 20.46
C ASN A 86 -25.90 -32.36 20.77
N ASP A 87 -25.55 -32.66 22.03
CA ASP A 87 -25.17 -34.00 22.47
C ASP A 87 -26.34 -34.99 22.33
N TRP A 88 -27.55 -34.53 22.67
CA TRP A 88 -28.78 -35.29 22.39
C TRP A 88 -28.96 -35.57 20.90
N LEU A 89 -28.78 -34.55 20.05
CA LEU A 89 -28.89 -34.67 18.60
C LEU A 89 -27.87 -35.64 18.01
N VAL A 90 -26.62 -35.63 18.48
CA VAL A 90 -25.55 -36.53 18.02
C VAL A 90 -25.83 -37.97 18.44
N SER A 91 -26.32 -38.17 19.67
CA SER A 91 -26.68 -39.50 20.18
C SER A 91 -27.79 -40.17 19.36
N GLU A 92 -28.82 -39.42 18.97
CA GLU A 92 -29.93 -39.97 18.19
C GLU A 92 -29.69 -39.97 16.67
N HIS A 93 -28.87 -39.06 16.17
CA HIS A 93 -28.61 -38.88 14.75
C HIS A 93 -27.10 -38.72 14.46
N PRO A 94 -26.28 -39.77 14.69
CA PRO A 94 -24.81 -39.68 14.58
C PRO A 94 -24.31 -39.30 13.17
N ASP A 95 -25.09 -39.59 12.13
CA ASP A 95 -24.76 -39.24 10.74
C ASP A 95 -25.19 -37.82 10.36
N TYR A 96 -25.88 -37.08 11.24
CA TYR A 96 -26.38 -35.75 10.93
C TYR A 96 -25.28 -34.69 10.95
N LEU A 97 -24.89 -34.23 9.76
CA LEU A 97 -23.75 -33.34 9.54
C LEU A 97 -23.77 -32.06 10.39
N PHE A 98 -24.91 -31.40 10.53
CA PHE A 98 -24.96 -30.13 11.26
C PHE A 98 -24.70 -30.31 12.76
N ALA A 99 -24.98 -31.50 13.33
CA ALA A 99 -24.59 -31.80 14.70
C ALA A 99 -23.07 -31.87 14.85
N LYS A 100 -22.40 -32.54 13.89
CA LYS A 100 -20.93 -32.61 13.80
C LYS A 100 -20.31 -31.21 13.62
N ILE A 101 -20.92 -30.37 12.77
CA ILE A 101 -20.48 -28.97 12.58
C ILE A 101 -20.62 -28.17 13.88
N ASN A 102 -21.72 -28.34 14.63
CA ASN A 102 -21.90 -27.67 15.92
C ASN A 102 -20.84 -28.13 16.94
N GLN A 103 -20.57 -29.44 17.03
CA GLN A 103 -19.51 -29.98 17.88
C GLN A 103 -18.13 -29.41 17.50
N ALA A 104 -17.80 -29.41 16.21
CA ALA A 104 -16.54 -28.86 15.74
C ALA A 104 -16.39 -27.37 16.06
N ASN A 105 -17.47 -26.57 15.94
CA ASN A 105 -17.44 -25.16 16.34
C ASN A 105 -17.15 -25.01 17.84
N ILE A 106 -17.80 -25.81 18.71
CA ILE A 106 -17.54 -25.80 20.15
C ILE A 106 -16.07 -26.15 20.46
N LEU A 107 -15.52 -27.17 19.79
CA LEU A 107 -14.11 -27.56 19.95
C LEU A 107 -13.17 -26.41 19.52
N ILE A 108 -13.45 -25.77 18.40
CA ILE A 108 -12.70 -24.60 17.91
C ILE A 108 -12.78 -23.44 18.91
N ASP A 109 -13.98 -23.13 19.42
CA ASP A 109 -14.21 -22.07 20.41
C ASP A 109 -13.44 -22.31 21.71
N ASN A 110 -13.28 -23.58 22.11
CA ASN A 110 -12.51 -23.98 23.29
C ASN A 110 -10.99 -24.11 23.02
N GLY A 111 -10.53 -23.97 21.78
CA GLY A 111 -9.14 -24.21 21.39
C GLY A 111 -8.74 -25.69 21.36
N ASP A 112 -9.69 -26.62 21.43
CA ASP A 112 -9.50 -28.06 21.39
C ASP A 112 -9.29 -28.59 19.95
N PHE A 113 -8.36 -27.96 19.21
CA PHE A 113 -8.15 -28.23 17.79
C PHE A 113 -7.80 -29.70 17.48
N GLY A 114 -7.11 -30.39 18.39
CA GLY A 114 -6.72 -31.80 18.21
C GLY A 114 -7.90 -32.77 18.10
N LYS A 115 -9.09 -32.40 18.60
CA LYS A 115 -10.30 -33.24 18.55
C LYS A 115 -11.19 -32.96 17.33
N VAL A 116 -10.93 -31.87 16.61
CA VAL A 116 -11.74 -31.49 15.43
C VAL A 116 -11.68 -32.57 14.32
N PRO A 117 -10.52 -33.20 14.02
CA PRO A 117 -10.45 -34.32 13.07
C PRO A 117 -11.31 -35.52 13.45
N GLU A 118 -11.49 -35.81 14.74
CA GLU A 118 -12.35 -36.91 15.21
C GLU A 118 -13.82 -36.70 14.81
N VAL A 119 -14.24 -35.44 14.64
CA VAL A 119 -15.62 -35.06 14.33
C VAL A 119 -15.83 -34.83 12.82
N LEU A 120 -14.91 -34.10 12.18
CA LEU A 120 -15.03 -33.70 10.77
C LEU A 120 -14.31 -34.64 9.78
N GLY A 121 -13.56 -35.61 10.30
CA GLY A 121 -12.70 -36.52 9.54
C GLY A 121 -11.31 -35.95 9.30
N GLU A 122 -10.28 -36.81 9.40
CA GLU A 122 -8.86 -36.46 9.25
C GLU A 122 -8.54 -35.67 7.97
N ALA A 123 -9.17 -36.06 6.85
CA ALA A 123 -8.91 -35.42 5.56
C ALA A 123 -9.55 -34.03 5.41
N MET A 124 -10.46 -33.65 6.32
CA MET A 124 -11.26 -32.42 6.20
C MET A 124 -11.96 -32.30 4.84
N GLU A 125 -12.52 -33.42 4.39
CA GLU A 125 -13.24 -33.57 3.12
C GLU A 125 -14.60 -34.26 3.32
N ILE A 126 -15.67 -33.59 2.88
CA ILE A 126 -17.05 -34.06 3.11
C ILE A 126 -17.33 -35.43 2.46
N LYS A 127 -16.73 -35.69 1.29
CA LYS A 127 -16.87 -36.97 0.59
C LYS A 127 -16.18 -38.12 1.34
N LEU A 128 -15.06 -37.86 2.01
CA LEU A 128 -14.38 -38.86 2.82
C LEU A 128 -15.07 -39.05 4.18
N LEU A 129 -15.73 -38.00 4.69
CA LEU A 129 -16.60 -38.11 5.86
C LEU A 129 -17.86 -38.94 5.59
N TYR A 130 -18.37 -38.92 4.35
CA TYR A 130 -19.53 -39.71 3.91
C TYR A 130 -19.23 -40.46 2.60
N PRO A 131 -18.43 -41.54 2.65
CA PRO A 131 -17.94 -42.24 1.46
C PRO A 131 -19.05 -42.82 0.59
N GLU A 132 -20.16 -43.23 1.20
CA GLU A 132 -21.32 -43.81 0.49
C GLU A 132 -22.19 -42.78 -0.26
N ARG A 133 -21.90 -41.47 -0.12
CA ARG A 133 -22.73 -40.40 -0.68
C ARG A 133 -22.07 -39.74 -1.89
N ASP A 134 -22.78 -39.72 -3.02
CA ASP A 134 -22.35 -38.99 -4.24
C ASP A 134 -23.14 -37.71 -4.50
N LEU A 135 -24.15 -37.42 -3.65
CA LEU A 135 -24.98 -36.23 -3.77
C LEU A 135 -25.11 -35.54 -2.40
N PHE A 136 -24.77 -34.26 -2.39
CA PHE A 136 -24.87 -33.38 -1.22
C PHE A 136 -25.73 -32.17 -1.56
N HIS A 137 -26.45 -31.64 -0.57
CA HIS A 137 -27.10 -30.36 -0.74
C HIS A 137 -26.10 -29.22 -0.58
N LEU A 138 -26.33 -28.11 -1.28
CA LEU A 138 -25.47 -26.93 -1.24
C LEU A 138 -25.14 -26.50 0.20
N SER A 139 -26.15 -26.40 1.07
CA SER A 139 -25.97 -25.99 2.46
C SER A 139 -25.11 -26.94 3.30
N GLU A 140 -25.05 -28.23 2.97
CA GLU A 140 -24.14 -29.18 3.64
C GLU A 140 -22.69 -28.87 3.30
N VAL A 141 -22.42 -28.71 2.00
CA VAL A 141 -21.08 -28.48 1.47
C VAL A 141 -20.55 -27.14 1.96
N THR A 142 -21.36 -26.07 1.83
CA THR A 142 -20.91 -24.72 2.19
C THR A 142 -20.70 -24.56 3.70
N ASN A 143 -21.57 -25.11 4.55
CA ASN A 143 -21.37 -25.04 6.00
C ASN A 143 -20.25 -25.95 6.50
N TYR A 144 -20.04 -27.12 5.87
CA TYR A 144 -18.91 -27.98 6.19
C TYR A 144 -17.58 -27.29 5.89
N TYR A 145 -17.39 -26.78 4.68
CA TYR A 145 -16.14 -26.11 4.35
C TYR A 145 -15.96 -24.80 5.11
N LYS A 146 -17.04 -24.08 5.47
CA LYS A 146 -16.93 -22.92 6.37
C LYS A 146 -16.30 -23.29 7.71
N VAL A 147 -16.74 -24.37 8.37
CA VAL A 147 -16.15 -24.78 9.67
C VAL A 147 -14.74 -25.36 9.50
N VAL A 148 -14.45 -26.03 8.39
CA VAL A 148 -13.08 -26.49 8.07
C VAL A 148 -12.13 -25.31 7.86
N ILE A 149 -12.55 -24.25 7.16
CA ILE A 149 -11.76 -23.02 6.99
C ILE A 149 -11.51 -22.37 8.35
N ARG A 150 -12.54 -22.30 9.19
CA ARG A 150 -12.42 -21.80 10.57
C ARG A 150 -11.40 -22.61 11.39
N TYR A 151 -11.43 -23.93 11.27
CA TYR A 151 -10.47 -24.84 11.92
C TYR A 151 -9.04 -24.59 11.43
N PHE A 152 -8.82 -24.60 10.11
CA PHE A 152 -7.49 -24.34 9.55
C PHE A 152 -6.96 -22.95 9.91
N ALA A 153 -7.83 -21.94 9.99
CA ALA A 153 -7.46 -20.63 10.50
C ALA A 153 -7.01 -20.69 11.98
N GLY A 154 -7.73 -21.46 12.80
CA GLY A 154 -7.44 -21.64 14.23
C GLY A 154 -6.12 -22.37 14.51
N ILE A 155 -5.73 -23.32 13.67
CA ILE A 155 -4.40 -23.97 13.72
C ILE A 155 -3.34 -23.24 12.88
N GLU A 156 -3.66 -22.03 12.42
CA GLU A 156 -2.78 -21.14 11.65
C GLU A 156 -2.26 -21.72 10.31
N ASN A 157 -2.95 -22.71 9.74
CA ASN A 157 -2.62 -23.27 8.43
C ASN A 157 -3.33 -22.51 7.30
N GLN A 158 -2.74 -21.39 6.88
CA GLN A 158 -3.33 -20.52 5.86
C GLN A 158 -3.50 -21.23 4.51
N GLU A 159 -2.52 -22.01 4.07
CA GLU A 159 -2.56 -22.66 2.75
C GLU A 159 -3.78 -23.58 2.59
N LEU A 160 -3.99 -24.49 3.55
CA LEU A 160 -5.14 -25.39 3.53
C LEU A 160 -6.47 -24.62 3.61
N ALA A 161 -6.52 -23.55 4.42
CA ALA A 161 -7.71 -22.74 4.56
C ALA A 161 -8.07 -22.00 3.26
N GLU A 162 -7.09 -21.41 2.57
CA GLU A 162 -7.26 -20.77 1.27
C GLU A 162 -7.72 -21.76 0.21
N ASN A 163 -7.15 -22.97 0.21
CA ASN A 163 -7.57 -24.03 -0.71
C ASN A 163 -9.05 -24.41 -0.54
N ARG A 164 -9.56 -24.43 0.70
CA ARG A 164 -10.99 -24.66 0.97
C ARG A 164 -11.85 -23.43 0.64
N LEU A 165 -11.35 -22.21 0.86
CA LEU A 165 -12.07 -21.00 0.46
C LEU A 165 -12.24 -20.91 -1.06
N LYS A 166 -11.23 -21.34 -1.84
CA LYS A 166 -11.34 -21.42 -3.32
C LYS A 166 -12.50 -22.32 -3.74
N ILE A 167 -12.72 -23.44 -3.06
CA ILE A 167 -13.86 -24.32 -3.32
C ILE A 167 -15.18 -23.57 -3.06
N LEU A 168 -15.33 -22.88 -1.93
CA LEU A 168 -16.53 -22.08 -1.64
C LEU A 168 -16.79 -21.00 -2.69
N LYS A 169 -15.74 -20.25 -3.09
CA LYS A 169 -15.86 -19.20 -4.12
C LYS A 169 -16.26 -19.75 -5.50
N GLN A 170 -15.96 -21.01 -5.80
CA GLN A 170 -16.40 -21.65 -7.04
C GLN A 170 -17.86 -22.12 -6.98
N ILE A 171 -18.32 -22.57 -5.82
CA ILE A 171 -19.67 -23.14 -5.67
C ILE A 171 -20.72 -22.04 -5.43
N ASP A 172 -20.40 -21.05 -4.58
CA ASP A 172 -21.35 -20.06 -4.06
C ASP A 172 -20.62 -18.77 -3.63
N PRO A 173 -20.08 -17.98 -4.58
CA PRO A 173 -19.14 -16.88 -4.30
C PRO A 173 -19.72 -15.75 -3.44
N ASP A 174 -20.98 -15.38 -3.67
CA ASP A 174 -21.58 -14.17 -3.13
C ASP A 174 -22.44 -14.42 -1.88
N SER A 175 -22.42 -15.64 -1.32
CA SER A 175 -23.24 -15.96 -0.14
C SER A 175 -22.62 -15.49 1.17
N ASP A 176 -23.51 -15.23 2.15
CA ASP A 176 -23.11 -14.89 3.52
C ASP A 176 -22.19 -15.94 4.15
N ILE A 177 -22.29 -17.20 3.74
CA ILE A 177 -21.45 -18.31 4.24
C ILE A 177 -20.01 -18.14 3.73
N THR A 178 -19.83 -17.86 2.44
CA THR A 178 -18.52 -17.65 1.83
C THR A 178 -17.86 -16.39 2.38
N ILE A 179 -18.63 -15.31 2.55
CA ILE A 179 -18.16 -14.07 3.17
C ILE A 179 -17.71 -14.31 4.62
N GLN A 180 -18.49 -15.05 5.41
CA GLN A 180 -18.11 -15.41 6.79
C GLN A 180 -16.84 -16.26 6.83
N ALA A 181 -16.70 -17.25 5.93
CA ALA A 181 -15.51 -18.08 5.85
C ALA A 181 -14.26 -17.25 5.55
N GLU A 182 -14.36 -16.29 4.63
CA GLU A 182 -13.27 -15.36 4.30
C GLU A 182 -12.89 -14.47 5.50
N ARG A 183 -13.87 -14.02 6.29
CA ARG A 183 -13.61 -13.23 7.50
C ARG A 183 -12.77 -13.98 8.53
N PHE A 184 -12.90 -15.30 8.65
CA PHE A 184 -12.06 -16.09 9.55
C PHE A 184 -10.58 -16.05 9.17
N LEU A 185 -10.26 -15.83 7.89
CA LEU A 185 -8.88 -15.77 7.41
C LEU A 185 -8.23 -14.40 7.55
N PHE A 186 -9.02 -13.33 7.68
CA PHE A 186 -8.47 -11.99 7.71
C PHE A 186 -7.40 -11.77 8.79
N PRO A 187 -7.60 -12.18 10.06
CA PRO A 187 -6.57 -12.04 11.10
C PRO A 187 -5.30 -12.84 10.78
N LEU A 188 -5.44 -14.07 10.27
CA LEU A 188 -4.31 -14.92 9.91
C LEU A 188 -3.53 -14.36 8.72
N ARG A 189 -4.23 -13.88 7.68
CA ARG A 189 -3.62 -13.19 6.54
C ARG A 189 -2.81 -11.98 6.99
N LEU A 190 -3.38 -11.17 7.88
CA LEU A 190 -2.70 -9.99 8.43
C LEU A 190 -1.47 -10.37 9.25
N LYS A 191 -1.59 -11.36 10.15
CA LYS A 191 -0.47 -11.89 10.94
C LYS A 191 0.65 -12.39 10.03
N ASN A 192 0.33 -13.23 9.05
CA ASN A 192 1.32 -13.79 8.14
C ASN A 192 1.93 -12.75 7.21
N ALA A 193 1.16 -11.72 6.81
CA ALA A 193 1.71 -10.56 6.10
C ALA A 193 2.70 -9.78 6.97
N GLY A 194 2.38 -9.55 8.24
CA GLY A 194 3.30 -8.93 9.21
C GLY A 194 4.59 -9.74 9.37
N ASN A 195 4.48 -11.06 9.56
CA ASN A 195 5.65 -11.95 9.68
C ASN A 195 6.54 -11.92 8.43
N ARG A 196 5.94 -11.93 7.23
CA ARG A 196 6.69 -11.80 5.97
C ARG A 196 7.43 -10.46 5.90
N TRP A 197 6.74 -9.38 6.24
CA TRP A 197 7.33 -8.03 6.24
C TRP A 197 8.48 -7.90 7.24
N GLU A 198 8.35 -8.48 8.44
CA GLU A 198 9.44 -8.50 9.44
C GLU A 198 10.64 -9.31 8.95
N GLU A 199 10.42 -10.49 8.36
CA GLU A 199 11.51 -11.31 7.81
C GLU A 199 12.24 -10.60 6.68
N GLU A 200 11.48 -10.04 5.74
CA GLU A 200 12.04 -9.28 4.63
C GLU A 200 12.80 -8.05 5.10
N SER A 201 12.27 -7.32 6.10
CA SER A 201 12.94 -6.15 6.67
C SER A 201 14.27 -6.51 7.34
N ARG A 202 14.41 -7.72 7.89
CA ARG A 202 15.69 -8.20 8.46
C ARG A 202 16.73 -8.52 7.40
N GLN A 203 16.31 -8.91 6.20
CA GLN A 203 17.18 -9.29 5.09
C GLN A 203 17.44 -8.12 4.12
N ARG A 204 16.72 -7.01 4.28
CA ARG A 204 16.81 -5.84 3.42
C ARG A 204 18.21 -5.24 3.44
N ILE A 205 18.77 -5.06 2.25
CA ILE A 205 20.04 -4.37 2.06
C ILE A 205 19.73 -2.92 1.70
N THR A 206 20.26 -1.98 2.47
CA THR A 206 20.11 -0.53 2.24
C THR A 206 21.49 0.10 2.13
N PRO A 207 21.75 0.92 1.09
CA PRO A 207 23.03 1.58 0.93
C PRO A 207 23.21 2.67 1.98
N ILE A 208 24.45 2.87 2.42
CA ILE A 208 24.84 3.97 3.28
C ILE A 208 25.16 5.16 2.39
N VAL A 209 24.36 6.23 2.48
CA VAL A 209 24.64 7.45 1.71
C VAL A 209 25.89 8.13 2.26
N GLN A 210 26.85 8.43 1.38
CA GLN A 210 28.18 8.94 1.77
C GLN A 210 28.36 10.44 1.54
N LYS A 211 27.50 11.07 0.73
CA LYS A 211 27.72 12.46 0.33
C LYS A 211 27.26 13.41 1.44
N GLU A 212 28.24 13.90 2.19
CA GLU A 212 28.02 14.87 3.26
C GLU A 212 27.75 16.29 2.71
N LEU A 213 26.95 17.05 3.47
CA LEU A 213 26.76 18.47 3.22
C LEU A 213 28.07 19.25 3.40
N PRO A 214 28.32 20.27 2.57
CA PRO A 214 29.42 21.19 2.85
C PRO A 214 29.12 21.91 4.17
N GLY A 215 30.00 21.77 5.16
CA GLY A 215 29.88 22.40 6.48
C GLY A 215 30.08 23.91 6.44
N THR A 216 29.20 24.63 5.75
CA THR A 216 29.28 26.09 5.60
C THR A 216 28.40 26.80 6.62
N SER A 217 28.83 28.01 7.00
CA SER A 217 28.05 28.97 7.80
C SER A 217 27.57 30.14 6.94
N GLU A 218 27.44 29.95 5.63
CA GLU A 218 27.05 31.02 4.70
C GLU A 218 25.57 31.33 4.87
N ASN A 219 25.25 32.62 5.02
CA ASN A 219 23.89 33.11 5.19
C ASN A 219 23.51 34.14 4.12
N THR A 220 24.46 34.54 3.28
CA THR A 220 24.27 35.56 2.25
C THR A 220 23.74 34.93 0.98
N ALA A 221 22.63 35.46 0.46
CA ALA A 221 22.10 35.01 -0.83
C ALA A 221 23.10 35.27 -1.97
N PRO A 222 23.18 34.36 -2.96
CA PRO A 222 24.04 34.55 -4.12
C PRO A 222 23.58 35.75 -4.95
N LYS A 223 24.50 36.31 -5.73
CA LYS A 223 24.19 37.37 -6.69
C LYS A 223 23.80 36.76 -8.03
N PHE A 224 22.58 37.08 -8.47
CA PHE A 224 22.04 36.66 -9.75
C PHE A 224 22.34 37.67 -10.85
N ASN A 225 22.38 37.18 -12.09
CA ASN A 225 22.42 38.02 -13.27
C ASN A 225 21.06 38.71 -13.49
N HIS A 226 19.96 38.03 -13.13
CA HIS A 226 18.60 38.52 -13.27
C HIS A 226 17.87 38.60 -11.92
N THR A 227 17.19 39.72 -11.66
CA THR A 227 16.45 39.95 -10.41
C THR A 227 15.23 39.06 -10.26
N GLU A 228 14.66 38.61 -11.38
CA GLU A 228 13.47 37.76 -11.46
C GLU A 228 13.68 36.40 -10.78
N ILE A 229 14.93 35.95 -10.66
CA ILE A 229 15.32 34.70 -9.99
C ILE A 229 15.04 34.75 -8.48
N GLU A 230 15.02 35.95 -7.89
CA GLU A 230 14.64 36.13 -6.48
C GLU A 230 13.21 35.63 -6.21
N ASN A 231 12.32 35.61 -7.21
CA ASN A 231 10.98 35.06 -7.04
C ASN A 231 10.99 33.57 -6.66
N LEU A 232 11.99 32.79 -7.07
CA LEU A 232 12.10 31.37 -6.69
C LEU A 232 12.32 31.19 -5.18
N TYR A 233 12.84 32.22 -4.52
CA TYR A 233 13.05 32.28 -3.08
C TYR A 233 11.85 32.83 -2.31
N HIS A 234 10.74 33.19 -2.97
CA HIS A 234 9.61 33.85 -2.31
C HIS A 234 8.26 33.19 -2.59
N TYR A 235 8.26 32.14 -3.41
CA TYR A 235 7.07 31.38 -3.74
C TYR A 235 7.34 29.88 -3.67
N GLY A 236 6.31 29.14 -3.25
CA GLY A 236 6.18 27.72 -3.56
C GLY A 236 5.44 27.53 -4.89
N LEU A 237 4.76 26.39 -5.06
CA LEU A 237 4.07 26.05 -6.31
C LEU A 237 2.96 27.03 -6.75
N LYS A 238 2.45 27.88 -5.83
CA LYS A 238 1.46 28.93 -6.12
C LYS A 238 2.09 30.23 -6.67
N ILE A 239 3.32 30.17 -7.20
CA ILE A 239 3.96 31.28 -7.88
C ILE A 239 3.07 31.84 -9.02
N PRO A 240 2.88 33.17 -9.11
CA PRO A 240 2.11 33.76 -10.20
C PRO A 240 2.65 33.38 -11.58
N ARG A 241 1.77 32.94 -12.49
CA ARG A 241 2.16 32.46 -13.84
C ARG A 241 2.95 33.49 -14.65
N HIS A 242 2.70 34.79 -14.46
CA HIS A 242 3.44 35.83 -15.18
C HIS A 242 4.91 35.88 -14.75
N LEU A 243 5.22 35.71 -13.46
CA LEU A 243 6.60 35.67 -12.96
C LEU A 243 7.36 34.46 -13.53
N LEU A 244 6.72 33.29 -13.61
CA LEU A 244 7.32 32.13 -14.26
C LEU A 244 7.61 32.38 -15.74
N ARG A 245 6.71 33.06 -16.47
CA ARG A 245 6.94 33.42 -17.88
C ARG A 245 8.10 34.38 -18.02
N GLU A 246 8.14 35.41 -17.18
CA GLU A 246 9.25 36.37 -17.15
C GLU A 246 10.59 35.67 -16.97
N ILE A 247 10.68 34.68 -16.06
CA ILE A 247 11.90 33.88 -15.86
C ILE A 247 12.24 33.04 -17.10
N ILE A 248 11.26 32.37 -17.72
CA ILE A 248 11.46 31.53 -18.91
C ILE A 248 11.94 32.37 -20.12
N ASP A 249 11.49 33.61 -20.23
CA ASP A 249 11.82 34.52 -21.33
C ASP A 249 13.20 35.18 -21.17
N LEU A 250 13.90 34.97 -20.04
CA LEU A 250 15.25 35.48 -19.82
C LEU A 250 16.28 34.86 -20.80
N PRO A 251 17.42 35.55 -21.07
CA PRO A 251 18.47 34.99 -21.92
C PRO A 251 18.99 33.65 -21.38
N ARG A 252 18.83 32.58 -22.19
CA ARG A 252 19.07 31.18 -21.79
C ARG A 252 20.39 30.96 -21.06
N ALA A 253 21.50 31.52 -21.57
CA ALA A 253 22.82 31.30 -20.99
C ALA A 253 22.93 31.82 -19.54
N THR A 254 22.52 33.07 -19.31
CA THR A 254 22.59 33.68 -17.98
C THR A 254 21.47 33.21 -17.04
N LEU A 255 20.33 32.77 -17.60
CA LEU A 255 19.30 32.05 -16.85
C LEU A 255 19.82 30.71 -16.32
N ILE A 256 20.51 29.92 -17.16
CA ILE A 256 21.13 28.66 -16.73
C ILE A 256 22.14 28.91 -15.60
N GLU A 257 23.03 29.88 -15.77
CA GLU A 257 24.00 30.24 -14.71
C GLU A 257 23.30 30.57 -13.39
N ASP A 258 22.18 31.30 -13.43
CA ASP A 258 21.44 31.65 -12.22
C ASP A 258 20.70 30.44 -11.63
N LEU A 259 20.08 29.57 -12.44
CA LEU A 259 19.42 28.36 -11.94
C LEU A 259 20.42 27.37 -11.33
N GLU A 260 21.63 27.25 -11.89
CA GLU A 260 22.72 26.48 -11.28
C GLU A 260 23.17 27.08 -9.94
N LYS A 261 23.22 28.42 -9.82
CA LYS A 261 23.46 29.07 -8.52
C LYS A 261 22.35 28.75 -7.53
N VAL A 262 21.08 28.72 -7.94
CA VAL A 262 19.96 28.35 -7.06
C VAL A 262 20.11 26.91 -6.53
N ILE A 263 20.48 25.96 -7.39
CA ILE A 263 20.72 24.56 -6.96
C ILE A 263 21.91 24.48 -5.99
N ASN A 264 23.01 25.18 -6.28
CA ASN A 264 24.16 25.20 -5.37
C ASN A 264 23.82 25.86 -4.03
N ASP A 265 22.99 26.89 -4.05
CA ASP A 265 22.58 27.63 -2.87
C ASP A 265 21.67 26.81 -1.94
N SER A 266 20.83 25.92 -2.48
CA SER A 266 20.03 24.97 -1.68
C SER A 266 20.89 24.05 -0.82
N VAL A 267 22.14 23.82 -1.24
CA VAL A 267 23.13 23.02 -0.52
C VAL A 267 23.96 23.91 0.40
N ILE A 268 24.55 24.99 -0.13
CA ILE A 268 25.46 25.87 0.62
C ILE A 268 24.75 26.46 1.84
N ARG A 269 23.53 26.98 1.66
CA ARG A 269 22.74 27.61 2.72
C ARG A 269 21.71 26.67 3.34
N TYR A 270 21.89 25.36 3.22
CA TYR A 270 20.96 24.37 3.80
C TYR A 270 20.69 24.64 5.29
N SER A 271 21.75 24.79 6.10
CA SER A 271 21.63 25.06 7.54
C SER A 271 20.82 26.33 7.85
N TYR A 272 21.03 27.38 7.05
CA TYR A 272 20.29 28.65 7.18
C TYR A 272 18.79 28.44 6.93
N PHE A 273 18.42 27.75 5.85
CA PHE A 273 17.01 27.48 5.53
C PHE A 273 16.35 26.55 6.55
N HIS A 274 17.09 25.56 7.03
CA HIS A 274 16.63 24.63 8.05
C HIS A 274 16.27 25.36 9.36
N GLU A 275 17.07 26.34 9.79
CA GLU A 275 16.79 27.15 10.99
C GLU A 275 15.58 28.09 10.82
N LEU A 276 15.33 28.58 9.61
CA LEU A 276 14.23 29.50 9.32
C LEU A 276 12.83 28.85 9.34
N LYS A 277 12.73 27.52 9.56
CA LYS A 277 11.50 26.75 9.40
C LYS A 277 10.89 26.94 8.00
N TYR A 278 11.73 26.71 6.99
CA TYR A 278 11.33 26.68 5.59
C TYR A 278 10.04 25.87 5.39
N SER A 279 9.15 26.35 4.53
CA SER A 279 7.89 25.69 4.20
C SER A 279 7.69 25.67 2.69
N GLU A 280 7.52 24.47 2.15
CA GLU A 280 7.31 24.20 0.72
C GLU A 280 6.11 24.96 0.12
N GLU A 281 5.12 25.32 0.94
CA GLU A 281 3.97 26.12 0.51
C GLU A 281 4.35 27.55 0.11
N THR A 282 5.41 28.06 0.73
CA THR A 282 5.81 29.46 0.64
C THR A 282 7.11 29.64 -0.13
N HIS A 283 7.96 28.62 -0.18
CA HIS A 283 9.27 28.66 -0.81
C HIS A 283 9.55 27.25 -1.39
N ASN A 284 9.86 27.13 -2.69
CA ASN A 284 10.28 25.84 -3.27
C ASN A 284 11.39 26.01 -4.32
N LEU A 285 12.45 26.73 -3.94
CA LEU A 285 13.49 27.23 -4.85
C LEU A 285 14.17 26.13 -5.66
N LEU A 286 14.47 24.99 -5.03
CA LEU A 286 15.14 23.89 -5.70
C LEU A 286 14.24 23.25 -6.75
N LEU A 287 13.00 22.91 -6.40
CA LEU A 287 12.06 22.29 -7.35
C LEU A 287 11.77 23.24 -8.51
N HIS A 288 11.59 24.53 -8.23
CA HIS A 288 11.46 25.53 -9.28
C HIS A 288 12.65 25.52 -10.23
N ALA A 289 13.88 25.56 -9.71
CA ALA A 289 15.09 25.57 -10.53
C ALA A 289 15.20 24.32 -11.41
N ILE A 290 15.01 23.12 -10.84
CA ILE A 290 15.06 21.85 -11.57
C ILE A 290 14.01 21.80 -12.69
N LEU A 291 12.78 22.25 -12.42
CA LEU A 291 11.70 22.19 -13.39
C LEU A 291 11.83 23.26 -14.48
N LEU A 292 12.37 24.44 -14.16
CA LEU A 292 12.69 25.47 -15.15
C LEU A 292 13.80 25.00 -16.09
N LEU A 293 14.87 24.38 -15.58
CA LEU A 293 15.92 23.78 -16.42
C LEU A 293 15.35 22.76 -17.41
N ASN A 294 14.38 21.94 -16.98
CA ASN A 294 13.65 21.04 -17.87
C ASN A 294 12.80 21.79 -18.91
N GLU A 295 12.04 22.81 -18.50
CA GLU A 295 11.19 23.62 -19.39
C GLU A 295 12.01 24.26 -20.52
N ILE A 296 13.20 24.80 -20.20
CA ILE A 296 14.11 25.41 -21.19
C ILE A 296 15.04 24.40 -21.89
N LYS A 297 14.87 23.10 -21.61
CA LYS A 297 15.64 21.98 -22.19
C LYS A 297 17.15 22.16 -22.02
N ALA A 298 17.59 22.43 -20.78
CA ALA A 298 19.00 22.57 -20.42
C ALA A 298 19.66 21.22 -20.14
N GLU A 299 19.85 20.41 -21.19
CA GLU A 299 20.46 19.07 -21.10
C GLU A 299 21.86 19.12 -20.45
N GLU A 300 22.60 20.21 -20.65
CA GLU A 300 23.92 20.44 -20.05
C GLU A 300 23.90 20.50 -18.51
N CYS A 301 22.74 20.77 -17.90
CA CYS A 301 22.58 20.89 -16.44
C CYS A 301 22.15 19.58 -15.76
N LEU A 302 21.95 18.49 -16.51
CA LEU A 302 21.61 17.20 -15.89
C LEU A 302 22.66 16.73 -14.85
N PRO A 303 23.99 16.89 -15.06
CA PRO A 303 24.99 16.51 -14.05
C PRO A 303 24.84 17.22 -12.70
N ILE A 304 24.47 18.50 -12.66
CA ILE A 304 24.30 19.22 -11.37
C ILE A 304 23.06 18.74 -10.62
N ILE A 305 21.99 18.40 -11.35
CA ILE A 305 20.76 17.82 -10.77
C ILE A 305 21.07 16.43 -10.19
N LEU A 306 21.74 15.57 -10.95
CA LEU A 306 22.14 14.24 -10.47
C LEU A 306 23.09 14.35 -9.27
N SER A 307 24.02 15.30 -9.28
CA SER A 307 24.89 15.58 -8.13
C SER A 307 24.06 15.96 -6.90
N PHE A 308 23.03 16.80 -7.02
CA PHE A 308 22.14 17.11 -5.91
C PHE A 308 21.41 15.84 -5.41
N LEU A 309 20.88 15.02 -6.33
CA LEU A 309 20.19 13.77 -5.98
C LEU A 309 21.08 12.71 -5.30
N SER A 310 22.41 12.92 -5.28
CA SER A 310 23.36 12.06 -4.55
C SER A 310 23.51 12.40 -3.06
N PHE A 311 22.90 13.48 -2.55
CA PHE A 311 22.95 13.78 -1.12
C PHE A 311 22.10 12.82 -0.27
N ASP A 312 22.26 12.88 1.05
CA ASP A 312 21.50 12.06 1.99
C ASP A 312 20.00 12.39 2.01
N ARG A 313 19.24 11.47 2.61
CA ARG A 313 17.78 11.53 2.67
C ARG A 313 17.25 12.76 3.38
N ASP A 314 17.97 13.33 4.35
CA ASP A 314 17.46 14.46 5.13
C ASP A 314 17.36 15.70 4.27
N ILE A 315 18.42 16.06 3.53
CA ILE A 315 18.38 17.21 2.61
C ILE A 315 17.47 16.94 1.41
N LEU A 316 17.46 15.71 0.86
CA LEU A 316 16.57 15.36 -0.24
C LEU A 316 15.11 15.53 0.18
N ASN A 317 14.72 15.00 1.33
CA ASN A 317 13.36 15.11 1.86
C ASN A 317 13.01 16.56 2.21
N PHE A 318 13.96 17.34 2.74
CA PHE A 318 13.73 18.76 3.06
C PHE A 318 13.38 19.60 1.82
N TRP A 319 14.04 19.36 0.68
CA TRP A 319 13.83 20.18 -0.51
C TRP A 319 12.80 19.62 -1.49
N LEU A 320 12.70 18.29 -1.59
CA LEU A 320 11.91 17.63 -2.61
C LEU A 320 10.77 16.80 -2.03
N GLY A 321 10.90 16.24 -0.83
CA GLY A 321 9.88 15.39 -0.22
C GLY A 321 9.33 14.35 -1.20
N ASP A 322 8.00 14.29 -1.32
CA ASP A 322 7.29 13.38 -2.25
C ASP A 322 7.55 13.69 -3.75
N HIS A 323 8.09 14.88 -4.08
CA HIS A 323 8.44 15.20 -5.47
C HIS A 323 9.55 14.32 -6.03
N ILE A 324 10.42 13.73 -5.19
CA ILE A 324 11.48 12.82 -5.63
C ILE A 324 10.91 11.69 -6.48
N THR A 325 9.85 11.03 -5.99
CA THR A 325 9.23 9.90 -6.68
C THR A 325 8.12 10.33 -7.64
N ALA A 326 7.43 11.44 -7.36
CA ALA A 326 6.26 11.82 -8.15
C ALA A 326 6.57 12.76 -9.34
N THR A 327 7.62 13.58 -9.25
CA THR A 327 7.84 14.72 -10.16
C THR A 327 9.20 14.69 -10.86
N ILE A 328 10.27 14.31 -10.16
CA ILE A 328 11.65 14.42 -10.67
C ILE A 328 11.90 13.54 -11.90
N TRP A 329 11.21 12.40 -12.03
CA TRP A 329 11.28 11.54 -13.22
C TRP A 329 11.09 12.32 -14.52
N GLN A 330 10.20 13.32 -14.56
CA GLN A 330 9.89 14.06 -15.78
C GLN A 330 11.08 14.93 -16.20
N CYS A 331 11.80 15.50 -15.23
CA CYS A 331 13.01 16.27 -15.47
C CYS A 331 14.14 15.37 -15.96
N LEU A 332 14.38 14.23 -15.28
CA LEU A 332 15.40 13.27 -15.70
C LEU A 332 15.10 12.67 -17.08
N TYR A 333 13.82 12.42 -17.39
CA TYR A 333 13.36 12.03 -18.72
C TYR A 333 13.65 13.14 -19.74
N GLY A 334 13.20 14.37 -19.48
CA GLY A 334 13.28 15.47 -20.43
C GLY A 334 14.72 15.86 -20.79
N LEU A 335 15.61 15.87 -19.79
CA LEU A 335 17.02 16.21 -19.94
C LEU A 335 17.90 15.01 -20.32
N GLY A 336 17.49 13.78 -19.96
CA GLY A 336 18.29 12.57 -20.13
C GLY A 336 17.95 11.73 -21.36
N LYS A 337 16.78 11.92 -21.99
CA LYS A 337 16.32 11.06 -23.10
C LYS A 337 17.30 10.94 -24.26
N ASN A 338 18.09 11.98 -24.56
CA ASN A 338 19.06 11.97 -25.64
C ASN A 338 20.35 11.23 -25.29
N ASN A 339 20.64 11.05 -24.00
CA ASN A 339 21.80 10.33 -23.49
C ASN A 339 21.45 9.49 -22.24
N PRO A 340 20.71 8.37 -22.38
CA PRO A 340 20.31 7.50 -21.26
C PRO A 340 21.48 6.97 -20.42
N ASN A 341 22.69 6.91 -21.00
CA ASN A 341 23.89 6.47 -20.31
C ASN A 341 24.25 7.33 -19.08
N ILE A 342 23.87 8.62 -19.04
CA ILE A 342 24.14 9.44 -17.85
C ILE A 342 23.30 8.97 -16.64
N LEU A 343 22.06 8.52 -16.87
CA LEU A 343 21.18 7.96 -15.85
C LEU A 343 21.71 6.59 -15.39
N LYS A 344 22.23 5.79 -16.33
CA LYS A 344 22.95 4.54 -16.01
C LYS A 344 24.10 4.77 -15.02
N GLN A 345 24.98 5.73 -15.31
CA GLN A 345 26.12 6.00 -14.44
C GLN A 345 25.69 6.46 -13.04
N PHE A 346 24.63 7.27 -12.97
CA PHE A 346 24.06 7.68 -11.70
C PHE A 346 23.52 6.49 -10.89
N VAL A 347 22.74 5.60 -11.51
CA VAL A 347 22.20 4.39 -10.85
C VAL A 347 23.32 3.45 -10.37
N LEU A 348 24.42 3.37 -11.14
CA LEU A 348 25.61 2.57 -10.80
C LEU A 348 26.53 3.24 -9.77
N THR A 349 26.23 4.46 -9.32
CA THR A 349 27.01 5.11 -8.27
C THR A 349 26.67 4.48 -6.90
N PRO A 350 27.68 4.03 -6.13
CA PRO A 350 27.47 3.53 -4.76
C PRO A 350 26.93 4.60 -3.81
N GLY A 351 26.19 4.20 -2.78
CA GLY A 351 25.76 5.09 -1.72
C GLY A 351 24.80 6.21 -2.16
N ILE A 352 23.96 5.97 -3.17
CA ILE A 352 22.88 6.88 -3.56
C ILE A 352 21.58 6.41 -2.92
N ASP A 353 20.75 7.35 -2.46
CA ASP A 353 19.43 7.05 -1.90
C ASP A 353 18.53 6.28 -2.89
N THR A 354 17.75 5.35 -2.34
CA THR A 354 16.80 4.48 -3.02
C THR A 354 15.90 5.24 -4.00
N PHE A 355 15.28 6.33 -3.55
CA PHE A 355 14.25 7.04 -4.33
C PHE A 355 14.88 7.94 -5.39
N SER A 356 16.09 8.44 -5.14
CA SER A 356 16.89 9.11 -6.17
C SER A 356 17.22 8.16 -7.33
N LYS A 357 17.70 6.94 -7.05
CA LYS A 357 17.95 5.93 -8.10
C LYS A 357 16.66 5.54 -8.81
N SER A 358 15.58 5.34 -8.06
CA SER A 358 14.26 5.01 -8.60
C SER A 358 13.75 6.07 -9.58
N ALA A 359 13.90 7.36 -9.27
CA ALA A 359 13.51 8.43 -10.21
C ALA A 359 14.27 8.35 -11.55
N ALA A 360 15.51 7.86 -11.54
CA ALA A 360 16.31 7.70 -12.75
C ALA A 360 15.89 6.48 -13.59
N THR A 361 15.56 5.34 -12.97
CA THR A 361 15.04 4.16 -13.69
C THR A 361 13.61 4.38 -14.18
N ASP A 362 12.82 5.14 -13.44
CA ASP A 362 11.48 5.54 -13.84
C ASP A 362 11.53 6.47 -15.07
N ALA A 363 12.51 7.39 -15.12
CA ALA A 363 12.79 8.16 -16.32
C ALA A 363 13.20 7.27 -17.52
N LEU A 364 14.01 6.23 -17.32
CA LEU A 364 14.36 5.25 -18.36
C LEU A 364 13.12 4.50 -18.87
N CYS A 365 12.23 4.07 -17.98
CA CYS A 365 10.93 3.49 -18.34
C CYS A 365 10.11 4.46 -19.23
N GLN A 366 10.01 5.73 -18.84
CA GLN A 366 9.30 6.72 -19.65
C GLN A 366 9.99 7.01 -20.99
N ILE A 367 11.33 6.89 -21.09
CA ILE A 367 12.05 6.93 -22.38
C ILE A 367 11.55 5.82 -23.30
N VAL A 368 11.41 4.57 -22.82
CA VAL A 368 10.87 3.47 -23.63
C VAL A 368 9.45 3.78 -24.10
N LEU A 369 8.59 4.27 -23.20
CA LEU A 369 7.17 4.48 -23.47
C LEU A 369 6.89 5.68 -24.38
N HIS A 370 7.75 6.70 -24.37
CA HIS A 370 7.60 7.91 -25.19
C HIS A 370 8.47 7.92 -26.45
N CYS A 371 9.60 7.22 -26.45
CA CYS A 371 10.57 7.14 -27.54
C CYS A 371 10.82 5.66 -27.91
N PRO A 372 9.88 4.97 -28.60
CA PRO A 372 10.00 3.54 -28.90
C PRO A 372 11.28 3.15 -29.65
N GLU A 373 11.84 4.07 -30.44
CA GLU A 373 13.12 3.89 -31.14
C GLU A 373 14.33 3.74 -30.21
N LYS A 374 14.20 4.12 -28.94
CA LYS A 374 15.23 3.97 -27.89
C LYS A 374 15.05 2.72 -27.04
N ARG A 375 14.06 1.86 -27.34
CA ARG A 375 13.77 0.66 -26.54
C ARG A 375 14.99 -0.23 -26.35
N ASP A 376 15.67 -0.59 -27.44
CA ASP A 376 16.83 -1.50 -27.38
C ASP A 376 18.04 -0.88 -26.65
N GLU A 377 18.21 0.45 -26.78
CA GLU A 377 19.20 1.21 -26.02
C GLU A 377 18.92 1.11 -24.51
N VAL A 378 17.67 1.30 -24.09
CA VAL A 378 17.28 1.25 -22.68
C VAL A 378 17.30 -0.17 -22.12
N ILE A 379 16.94 -1.19 -22.90
CA ILE A 379 17.13 -2.61 -22.51
C ILE A 379 18.61 -2.87 -22.20
N THR A 380 19.51 -2.39 -23.06
CA THR A 380 20.95 -2.53 -22.85
C THR A 380 21.38 -1.86 -21.55
N VAL A 381 20.87 -0.65 -21.28
CA VAL A 381 21.13 0.07 -20.02
C VAL A 381 20.68 -0.74 -18.80
N PHE A 382 19.44 -1.24 -18.76
CA PHE A 382 18.96 -2.06 -17.64
C PHE A 382 19.74 -3.36 -17.50
N ALA A 383 20.05 -4.04 -18.60
CA ALA A 383 20.83 -5.28 -18.58
C ALA A 383 22.21 -5.06 -17.97
N GLU A 384 22.91 -3.99 -18.35
CA GLU A 384 24.20 -3.62 -17.77
C GLU A 384 24.07 -3.27 -16.28
N VAL A 385 23.05 -2.49 -15.90
CA VAL A 385 22.78 -2.16 -14.50
C VAL A 385 22.61 -3.44 -13.68
N PHE A 386 21.66 -4.29 -14.05
CA PHE A 386 21.38 -5.52 -13.31
C PHE A 386 22.56 -6.48 -13.32
N THR A 387 23.34 -6.53 -14.39
CA THR A 387 24.59 -7.31 -14.43
C THR A 387 25.59 -6.83 -13.38
N VAL A 388 25.83 -5.52 -13.29
CA VAL A 388 26.75 -4.96 -12.28
C VAL A 388 26.22 -5.23 -10.87
N PHE A 389 24.93 -5.03 -10.61
CA PHE A 389 24.32 -5.34 -9.30
C PHE A 389 24.41 -6.83 -8.95
N SER A 390 24.23 -7.73 -9.91
CA SER A 390 24.36 -9.18 -9.68
C SER A 390 25.79 -9.58 -9.30
N GLN A 391 26.79 -8.85 -9.80
CA GLN A 391 28.21 -9.11 -9.55
C GLN A 391 28.73 -8.40 -8.31
N ALA A 392 28.03 -7.37 -7.83
CA ALA A 392 28.40 -6.62 -6.64
C ALA A 392 28.32 -7.48 -5.37
N SER A 393 29.16 -7.09 -4.41
CA SER A 393 29.12 -7.51 -3.02
C SER A 393 28.42 -6.44 -2.17
N ILE A 394 28.00 -6.81 -0.97
CA ILE A 394 27.36 -5.87 -0.03
C ILE A 394 28.32 -4.73 0.35
N ASP A 395 29.61 -5.03 0.45
CA ASP A 395 30.67 -4.06 0.81
C ASP A 395 30.88 -2.98 -0.26
N ASP A 396 30.43 -3.21 -1.50
CA ASP A 396 30.50 -2.22 -2.58
C ASP A 396 29.51 -1.06 -2.37
N ASN A 397 28.62 -1.15 -1.37
CA ASN A 397 27.62 -0.13 -1.03
C ASN A 397 26.72 0.26 -2.22
N LEU A 398 26.55 -0.65 -3.18
CA LEU A 398 25.76 -0.46 -4.38
C LEU A 398 24.36 -1.08 -4.26
N ILE A 399 24.28 -2.25 -3.64
CA ILE A 399 23.08 -3.07 -3.54
C ILE A 399 22.06 -2.38 -2.64
N ASP A 400 20.84 -2.25 -3.18
CA ASP A 400 19.69 -1.70 -2.50
C ASP A 400 18.49 -2.55 -2.89
N SER A 401 17.92 -3.27 -1.91
CA SER A 401 16.86 -4.22 -2.19
C SER A 401 15.54 -3.58 -2.59
N GLU A 402 15.24 -2.42 -2.02
CA GLU A 402 14.03 -1.67 -2.32
C GLU A 402 14.14 -1.04 -3.71
N PHE A 403 15.30 -0.45 -4.02
CA PHE A 403 15.57 0.09 -5.35
C PHE A 403 15.51 -0.99 -6.43
N LEU A 404 16.13 -2.17 -6.23
CA LEU A 404 16.07 -3.24 -7.23
C LEU A 404 14.64 -3.72 -7.46
N GLY A 405 13.81 -3.80 -6.40
CA GLY A 405 12.38 -4.03 -6.53
C GLY A 405 11.70 -2.97 -7.39
N LEU A 406 11.94 -1.68 -7.11
CA LEU A 406 11.35 -0.57 -7.88
C LEU A 406 11.81 -0.57 -9.35
N ALA A 407 13.10 -0.78 -9.62
CA ALA A 407 13.66 -0.85 -10.96
C ALA A 407 13.12 -2.03 -11.78
N ILE A 408 12.85 -3.17 -11.14
CA ILE A 408 12.13 -4.29 -11.77
C ILE A 408 10.67 -3.90 -12.06
N GLY A 409 10.04 -3.11 -11.18
CA GLY A 409 8.73 -2.51 -11.42
C GLY A 409 8.73 -1.65 -12.69
N ASP A 410 9.74 -0.80 -12.86
CA ASP A 410 9.91 0.02 -14.07
C ASP A 410 10.04 -0.84 -15.34
N VAL A 411 10.76 -1.97 -15.25
CA VAL A 411 10.90 -2.96 -16.33
C VAL A 411 9.58 -3.65 -16.68
N ILE A 412 8.74 -3.96 -15.69
CA ILE A 412 7.39 -4.48 -15.87
C ILE A 412 6.51 -3.42 -16.57
N ASP A 413 6.55 -2.18 -16.09
CA ASP A 413 5.73 -1.07 -16.57
C ASP A 413 6.00 -0.73 -18.04
N CYS A 414 7.25 -0.83 -18.49
CA CYS A 414 7.64 -0.66 -19.89
C CYS A 414 7.79 -1.97 -20.70
N GLN A 415 7.40 -3.11 -20.13
CA GLN A 415 7.29 -4.42 -20.80
C GLN A 415 8.59 -4.86 -21.51
N LEU A 416 9.63 -5.10 -20.70
CA LEU A 416 10.95 -5.58 -21.17
C LEU A 416 11.25 -7.02 -20.70
N PRO A 417 10.54 -8.04 -21.22
CA PRO A 417 10.75 -9.44 -20.82
C PRO A 417 12.15 -9.98 -21.15
N GLU A 418 12.90 -9.31 -22.02
CA GLU A 418 14.29 -9.66 -22.36
C GLU A 418 15.23 -9.66 -21.14
N LEU A 419 14.84 -8.97 -20.06
CA LEU A 419 15.61 -8.86 -18.83
C LEU A 419 15.33 -9.98 -17.82
N LEU A 420 14.37 -10.88 -18.08
CA LEU A 420 13.99 -11.96 -17.16
C LEU A 420 15.19 -12.79 -16.62
N PRO A 421 16.15 -13.26 -17.45
CA PRO A 421 17.24 -14.09 -16.95
C PRO A 421 18.14 -13.39 -15.94
N ILE A 422 18.41 -12.08 -16.15
CA ILE A 422 19.24 -11.33 -15.19
C ILE A 422 18.46 -10.95 -13.94
N ILE A 423 17.15 -10.73 -14.07
CA ILE A 423 16.25 -10.52 -12.92
C ILE A 423 16.19 -11.78 -12.05
N GLU A 424 16.09 -12.97 -12.64
CA GLU A 424 16.14 -14.26 -11.92
C GLU A 424 17.40 -14.35 -11.04
N THR A 425 18.56 -14.00 -11.62
CA THR A 425 19.84 -13.99 -10.89
C THR A 425 19.82 -13.06 -9.67
N LEU A 426 19.16 -11.90 -9.76
CA LEU A 426 19.03 -10.97 -8.63
C LEU A 426 18.14 -11.54 -7.52
N TYR A 427 17.07 -12.25 -7.88
CA TYR A 427 16.20 -12.95 -6.93
C TYR A 427 16.92 -14.12 -6.24
N GLU A 428 17.67 -14.94 -6.99
CA GLU A 428 18.47 -16.04 -6.43
C GLU A 428 19.50 -15.56 -5.40
N LYS A 429 20.03 -14.34 -5.59
CA LYS A 429 20.94 -13.69 -4.66
C LYS A 429 20.27 -13.10 -3.43
N GLY A 430 18.94 -13.08 -3.38
CA GLY A 430 18.18 -12.42 -2.31
C GLY A 430 18.34 -10.91 -2.31
N TYR A 431 18.69 -10.30 -3.45
CA TYR A 431 18.93 -8.85 -3.51
C TYR A 431 17.66 -8.06 -3.71
N VAL A 432 16.53 -8.67 -4.09
CA VAL A 432 15.28 -7.97 -4.43
C VAL A 432 14.29 -8.01 -3.27
N ALA A 433 13.69 -6.85 -2.95
CA ALA A 433 12.58 -6.78 -1.99
C ALA A 433 11.29 -7.38 -2.59
N LEU A 434 10.84 -8.50 -2.02
CA LEU A 434 9.62 -9.22 -2.42
C LEU A 434 8.34 -8.40 -2.18
N GLY A 435 8.36 -7.47 -1.23
CA GLY A 435 7.22 -6.63 -0.89
C GLY A 435 6.81 -5.64 -1.98
N ILE A 436 7.65 -5.45 -3.01
CA ILE A 436 7.38 -4.53 -4.13
C ILE A 436 6.59 -5.24 -5.24
N ASN A 437 7.18 -6.25 -5.89
CA ASN A 437 6.57 -6.94 -7.04
C ASN A 437 6.24 -8.43 -6.77
N GLY A 438 6.45 -8.93 -5.55
CA GLY A 438 6.33 -10.35 -5.24
C GLY A 438 7.61 -11.14 -5.54
N ASP A 439 7.46 -12.46 -5.57
CA ASP A 439 8.51 -13.40 -5.95
C ASP A 439 8.79 -13.39 -7.47
N PHE A 440 9.80 -14.13 -7.89
CA PHE A 440 10.19 -14.22 -9.30
C PHE A 440 9.05 -14.75 -10.17
N ASP A 441 8.28 -15.74 -9.71
CA ASP A 441 7.12 -16.28 -10.44
C ASP A 441 6.06 -15.19 -10.71
N ALA A 442 5.81 -14.31 -9.74
CA ALA A 442 4.92 -13.17 -9.94
C ALA A 442 5.46 -12.21 -11.00
N VAL A 443 6.76 -11.86 -10.94
CA VAL A 443 7.42 -10.99 -11.92
C VAL A 443 7.42 -11.59 -13.33
N GLU A 444 7.75 -12.87 -13.46
CA GLU A 444 7.71 -13.60 -14.72
C GLU A 444 6.30 -13.56 -15.32
N ASN A 445 5.27 -13.78 -14.50
CA ASN A 445 3.89 -13.70 -14.95
C ASN A 445 3.51 -12.26 -15.37
N TYR A 446 3.96 -11.21 -14.66
CA TYR A 446 3.69 -9.83 -15.07
C TYR A 446 4.35 -9.47 -16.40
N LEU A 447 5.56 -9.93 -16.66
CA LEU A 447 6.29 -9.68 -17.92
C LEU A 447 5.77 -10.52 -19.09
N ASN A 448 5.17 -11.68 -18.82
CA ASN A 448 4.57 -12.54 -19.84
C ASN A 448 3.08 -12.25 -20.10
N THR A 449 2.47 -11.32 -19.36
CA THR A 449 1.07 -10.93 -19.54
C THR A 449 0.96 -9.48 -19.99
N LEU A 450 0.03 -9.22 -20.92
CA LEU A 450 -0.21 -7.85 -21.37
C LEU A 450 -0.75 -7.00 -20.22
N PRO A 451 -0.20 -5.78 -20.02
CA PRO A 451 -0.62 -4.93 -18.92
C PRO A 451 -2.06 -4.46 -19.15
N LYS A 452 -2.86 -4.43 -18.08
CA LYS A 452 -4.26 -4.01 -18.14
C LYS A 452 -4.41 -2.51 -18.45
N TYR A 453 -3.41 -1.72 -18.07
CA TYR A 453 -3.39 -0.27 -18.20
C TYR A 453 -2.04 0.18 -18.77
N SER A 454 -2.02 1.35 -19.40
CA SER A 454 -0.76 1.95 -19.85
C SER A 454 -0.09 2.68 -18.69
N HIS A 455 1.21 2.46 -18.52
CA HIS A 455 2.06 3.15 -17.55
C HIS A 455 2.72 4.42 -18.14
N LYS A 456 2.34 4.80 -19.37
CA LYS A 456 2.86 6.00 -20.03
C LYS A 456 2.26 7.25 -19.39
N ARG A 457 3.07 7.99 -18.65
CA ARG A 457 2.65 9.22 -17.97
C ARG A 457 2.64 10.42 -18.92
N LYS A 458 1.74 11.36 -18.69
CA LYS A 458 1.67 12.60 -19.49
C LYS A 458 2.89 13.47 -19.17
N ILE A 459 3.54 14.01 -20.21
CA ILE A 459 4.59 15.01 -20.06
C ILE A 459 3.92 16.39 -20.00
N HIS A 460 4.17 17.11 -18.92
CA HIS A 460 3.62 18.42 -18.65
C HIS A 460 4.63 19.54 -18.91
N THR A 461 4.17 20.69 -19.40
CA THR A 461 4.89 21.95 -19.18
C THR A 461 4.94 22.27 -17.68
N ILE A 462 5.86 23.13 -17.24
CA ILE A 462 5.93 23.57 -15.83
C ILE A 462 4.59 24.13 -15.32
N PHE A 463 3.85 24.82 -16.19
CA PHE A 463 2.54 25.38 -15.86
C PHE A 463 1.47 24.31 -15.65
N GLU A 464 1.40 23.32 -16.55
CA GLU A 464 0.46 22.20 -16.41
C GLU A 464 0.81 21.33 -15.21
N LEU A 465 2.10 21.14 -14.95
CA LEU A 465 2.57 20.33 -13.82
C LEU A 465 2.17 20.97 -12.49
N TYR A 466 2.31 22.29 -12.36
CA TYR A 466 1.87 22.99 -11.15
C TYR A 466 0.36 22.94 -10.99
N ASP A 467 -0.39 23.13 -12.07
CA ASP A 467 -1.85 22.99 -12.03
C ASP A 467 -2.24 21.57 -11.60
N ASP A 468 -1.60 20.53 -12.14
CA ASP A 468 -1.89 19.14 -11.80
C ASP A 468 -1.62 18.87 -10.32
N ILE A 469 -0.44 19.23 -9.81
CA ILE A 469 -0.07 19.03 -8.40
C ILE A 469 -1.04 19.77 -7.47
N LEU A 470 -1.29 21.07 -7.72
CA LEU A 470 -2.15 21.90 -6.87
C LEU A 470 -3.60 21.41 -6.85
N ASN A 471 -4.07 20.77 -7.92
CA ASN A 471 -5.45 20.29 -8.04
C ASN A 471 -5.63 18.81 -7.68
N THR A 472 -4.57 18.02 -7.56
CA THR A 472 -4.68 16.57 -7.32
C THR A 472 -4.16 16.15 -5.94
N TRP A 473 -3.08 16.76 -5.46
CA TRP A 473 -2.41 16.35 -4.21
C TRP A 473 -3.15 16.88 -2.99
N SER A 474 -3.45 15.99 -2.04
CA SER A 474 -4.18 16.34 -0.80
C SER A 474 -3.45 17.39 0.04
N GLY A 475 -2.12 17.40 0.01
CA GLY A 475 -1.32 18.42 0.72
C GLY A 475 -1.49 19.84 0.18
N TYR A 476 -1.91 19.99 -1.09
CA TYR A 476 -2.10 21.30 -1.73
C TYR A 476 -3.56 21.67 -1.98
N LYS A 477 -4.44 20.67 -2.03
CA LYS A 477 -5.89 20.86 -2.07
C LYS A 477 -6.32 21.60 -0.81
N LYS A 478 -6.89 22.78 -1.01
CA LYS A 478 -7.74 23.39 0.02
C LYS A 478 -8.98 22.51 0.15
N ASP A 479 -9.05 21.68 1.19
CA ASP A 479 -10.37 21.34 1.72
C ASP A 479 -11.11 22.66 1.95
N ASN A 480 -12.38 22.71 1.55
CA ASN A 480 -13.24 23.87 1.52
C ASN A 480 -13.14 24.72 2.82
N ASP A 481 -12.21 25.68 2.82
CA ASP A 481 -11.90 26.47 3.98
C ASP A 481 -12.96 27.55 4.18
N ASN A 482 -13.73 27.36 5.25
CA ASN A 482 -14.33 28.45 6.01
C ASN A 482 -13.27 29.26 6.80
N TYR A 483 -12.00 29.15 6.42
CA TYR A 483 -10.90 29.98 6.89
C TYR A 483 -10.50 30.95 5.77
N SER A 484 -11.02 32.18 5.87
CA SER A 484 -10.54 33.30 5.09
C SER A 484 -9.07 33.58 5.44
N TYR A 485 -8.14 33.02 4.67
CA TYR A 485 -6.75 33.46 4.69
C TYR A 485 -6.71 34.92 4.21
N GLN A 486 -6.54 35.84 5.15
CA GLN A 486 -6.13 37.20 4.82
C GLN A 486 -4.62 37.21 4.64
N PRO A 487 -4.09 37.72 3.51
CA PRO A 487 -2.65 37.85 3.36
C PRO A 487 -2.09 38.68 4.53
N PRO A 488 -0.95 38.29 5.11
CA PRO A 488 -0.36 39.05 6.21
C PRO A 488 -0.09 40.47 5.73
N LYS A 489 -0.65 41.46 6.45
CA LYS A 489 -0.27 42.86 6.27
C LYS A 489 1.23 42.96 6.48
N THR A 490 1.93 43.55 5.51
CA THR A 490 3.36 43.90 5.59
C THR A 490 3.67 44.58 6.92
N SER A 491 4.22 43.82 7.87
CA SER A 491 4.85 44.39 9.06
C SER A 491 6.32 44.61 8.72
N VAL A 492 6.66 45.85 8.38
CA VAL A 492 8.04 46.31 8.44
C VAL A 492 8.53 46.07 9.88
N PRO A 493 9.72 45.50 10.12
CA PRO A 493 10.23 45.34 11.47
C PRO A 493 10.33 46.71 12.15
N VAL A 494 9.68 46.87 13.30
CA VAL A 494 9.91 48.05 14.15
C VAL A 494 11.33 47.92 14.71
N ILE A 495 12.25 48.73 14.21
CA ILE A 495 13.56 48.93 14.83
C ILE A 495 13.29 49.66 16.15
N SER A 496 13.19 48.94 17.26
CA SER A 496 13.25 49.56 18.58
C SER A 496 14.71 49.79 18.95
N GLU A 497 15.13 51.06 19.10
CA GLU A 497 16.40 51.37 19.75
C GLU A 497 16.41 50.74 21.15
N LYS A 498 17.39 49.87 21.44
CA LYS A 498 17.54 49.27 22.77
C LYS A 498 17.95 50.37 23.76
N ILE A 499 17.02 50.82 24.58
CA ILE A 499 17.30 51.71 25.71
C ILE A 499 18.27 51.05 26.68
N GLY A 500 19.36 51.74 27.01
CA GLY A 500 20.37 51.28 27.95
C GLY A 500 19.87 51.34 29.39
N ARG A 501 20.33 50.40 30.23
CA ARG A 501 19.94 50.28 31.65
C ARG A 501 20.12 51.58 32.46
N ASN A 502 21.11 52.40 32.09
CA ASN A 502 21.44 53.68 32.74
C ASN A 502 20.93 54.91 31.96
N ASP A 503 20.13 54.73 30.92
CA ASP A 503 19.52 55.87 30.21
C ASP A 503 18.29 56.36 30.96
N ASP A 504 17.85 57.57 30.65
CA ASP A 504 16.64 58.13 31.26
C ASP A 504 15.42 57.34 30.81
N CYS A 505 14.54 57.05 31.77
CA CYS A 505 13.41 56.17 31.53
C CYS A 505 12.38 56.88 30.64
N PRO A 506 11.97 56.27 29.51
CA PRO A 506 11.12 56.93 28.50
C PRO A 506 9.68 57.17 28.99
N CYS A 507 9.30 56.64 30.16
CA CYS A 507 8.00 56.88 30.79
C CYS A 507 7.85 58.28 31.41
N GLY A 508 8.87 59.15 31.30
CA GLY A 508 8.83 60.53 31.79
C GLY A 508 8.97 60.68 33.32
N SER A 509 9.38 59.62 34.02
CA SER A 509 9.50 59.64 35.49
C SER A 509 10.70 60.42 36.03
N GLY A 510 11.61 60.89 35.17
CA GLY A 510 12.87 61.55 35.55
C GLY A 510 13.89 60.62 36.21
N LYS A 511 13.65 59.30 36.22
CA LYS A 511 14.55 58.29 36.80
C LYS A 511 15.25 57.47 35.71
N LYS A 512 16.38 56.86 36.05
CA LYS A 512 17.12 55.93 35.17
C LYS A 512 16.32 54.63 34.91
N TYR A 513 16.37 54.08 33.70
CA TYR A 513 15.53 52.95 33.25
C TYR A 513 15.55 51.76 34.22
N LYS A 514 16.74 51.38 34.71
CA LYS A 514 16.91 50.29 35.71
C LYS A 514 16.19 50.48 37.04
N LYS A 515 15.86 51.72 37.43
CA LYS A 515 15.19 52.02 38.71
C LYS A 515 13.70 52.33 38.55
N CYS A 516 13.15 52.25 37.34
CA CYS A 516 11.75 52.58 37.06
C CYS A 516 11.02 51.43 36.37
N CYS A 517 11.17 51.27 35.06
CA CYS A 517 10.39 50.31 34.28
C CYS A 517 11.05 48.93 34.15
N MET A 518 12.27 48.76 34.65
CA MET A 518 13.02 47.49 34.58
C MET A 518 13.10 46.79 35.94
N ARG A 519 11.95 46.64 36.62
CA ARG A 519 11.87 45.86 37.87
C ARG A 519 12.04 44.39 37.61
#